data_AF-M1PTN0-F1
#
_entry.id   AF-M1PTN0-F1
#
_cell.length_a   1.000
_cell.length_b   1.000
_cell.length_c   1.000
_cell.angle_alpha   90.00
_cell.angle_beta   90.00
_cell.angle_gamma   90.00
#
_symmetry.space_group_name_H-M   'P 1'
#
loop_
_entity.id
_entity.type
_entity.pdbx_description
1 polymer ?
#
loop_
_entity_poly.entity_id
_entity_poly.type
_entity_poly.pdbx_seq_one_letter_code
_entity_poly.pdbx_strand_id
1 'polypeptide(L)'
;VLNLDKLFTPKSAAALKAAVGKSMWQAVHIPTTVSRTCDGGTTSRWSAMQIGMSFIGAYKMCAGEAAVADLAFAAKHAGVIQMADILPARRARGPNEPGGIKFGHFADMVQSDRKYPNDPIRASLEIVAAGTMLFDQIWLGSYMSGGVGFTQYATAAYTDNILDD
;
A
#
# COMPACT_ATOMS: atom_id res chain seq x y z
N VAL A 1 -9.55 -14.24 -5.38
CA VAL A 1 -8.15 -14.68 -5.54
C VAL A 1 -7.45 -13.76 -6.53
N LEU A 2 -6.31 -13.17 -6.17
CA LEU A 2 -5.45 -12.46 -7.11
C LEU A 2 -4.64 -13.49 -7.90
N ASN A 3 -5.03 -13.74 -9.15
CA ASN A 3 -4.39 -14.76 -9.97
C ASN A 3 -3.16 -14.18 -10.68
N LEU A 4 -1.97 -14.58 -10.25
CA LEU A 4 -0.70 -14.05 -10.78
C LEU A 4 -0.51 -14.34 -12.27
N ASP A 5 -0.95 -15.50 -12.78
CA ASP A 5 -0.82 -15.85 -14.20
C ASP A 5 -1.71 -15.00 -15.11
N LYS A 6 -2.81 -14.46 -14.55
CA LYS A 6 -3.69 -13.54 -15.28
C LYS A 6 -3.23 -12.09 -15.22
N LEU A 7 -2.46 -11.72 -14.19
CA LEU A 7 -2.10 -10.34 -13.91
C LEU A 7 -0.71 -9.97 -14.41
N PHE A 8 0.21 -10.94 -14.50
CA PHE A 8 1.61 -10.71 -14.82
C PHE A 8 2.04 -11.53 -16.05
N THR A 9 3.12 -11.10 -16.68
CA THR A 9 3.79 -11.89 -17.73
C THR A 9 4.25 -13.24 -17.17
N PRO A 10 4.43 -14.29 -18.02
CA PRO A 10 4.87 -15.60 -17.53
C PRO A 10 6.16 -15.55 -16.71
N LYS A 11 7.12 -14.71 -17.11
CA LYS A 11 8.40 -14.51 -16.40
C LYS A 11 8.18 -13.90 -15.01
N SER A 12 7.44 -12.79 -14.92
CA SER A 12 7.18 -12.11 -13.65
C SER A 12 6.28 -12.96 -12.74
N ALA A 13 5.27 -13.63 -13.28
CA ALA A 13 4.42 -14.54 -12.52
C ALA A 13 5.23 -15.69 -11.91
N ALA A 14 6.15 -16.29 -12.66
CA ALA A 14 7.03 -17.34 -12.13
C ALA A 14 7.94 -16.83 -11.00
N ALA A 15 8.55 -15.66 -11.17
CA ALA A 15 9.38 -15.03 -10.14
C ALA A 15 8.58 -14.71 -8.86
N LEU A 16 7.39 -14.12 -9.02
CA LEU A 16 6.50 -13.79 -7.89
C LEU A 16 6.02 -15.05 -7.17
N LYS A 17 5.63 -16.11 -7.90
CA LYS A 17 5.25 -17.39 -7.29
C LYS A 17 6.41 -18.03 -6.54
N ALA A 18 7.63 -17.95 -7.07
CA ALA A 18 8.81 -18.44 -6.37
C ALA A 18 9.08 -17.66 -5.08
N ALA A 19 8.90 -16.33 -5.10
CA ALA A 19 9.08 -15.47 -3.93
C ALA A 19 7.99 -15.68 -2.86
N VAL A 20 6.72 -15.82 -3.26
CA VAL A 20 5.60 -16.13 -2.34
C VAL A 20 5.68 -17.56 -1.83
N GLY A 21 6.19 -18.49 -2.64
CA GLY A 21 6.29 -19.90 -2.30
C GLY A 21 4.94 -20.53 -1.99
N LYS A 22 4.86 -21.25 -0.87
CA LYS A 22 3.62 -21.91 -0.39
C LYS A 22 2.82 -21.03 0.57
N SER A 23 3.22 -19.78 0.78
CA SER A 23 2.51 -18.87 1.70
C SER A 23 1.21 -18.35 1.09
N MET A 24 0.28 -17.95 1.96
CA MET A 24 -0.97 -17.32 1.57
C MET A 24 -1.03 -15.92 2.17
N TRP A 25 -1.42 -14.94 1.36
CA TRP A 25 -1.56 -13.55 1.76
C TRP A 25 -2.97 -13.03 1.47
N GLN A 26 -3.44 -12.13 2.33
CA GLN A 26 -4.72 -11.44 2.17
C GLN A 26 -4.47 -9.96 1.89
N ALA A 27 -4.91 -9.48 0.73
CA ALA A 27 -4.94 -8.05 0.44
C ALA A 27 -6.29 -7.48 0.94
N VAL A 28 -6.27 -6.74 2.04
CA VAL A 28 -7.47 -6.20 2.68
C VAL A 28 -7.58 -4.71 2.42
N HIS A 29 -8.69 -4.30 1.80
CA HIS A 29 -9.04 -2.89 1.61
C HIS A 29 -10.19 -2.52 2.55
N ILE A 30 -9.97 -1.53 3.41
CA ILE A 30 -11.02 -0.99 4.28
C ILE A 30 -11.87 0.03 3.51
N PRO A 31 -13.09 0.38 3.98
CA PRO A 31 -13.92 1.36 3.28
C PRO A 31 -13.23 2.72 3.17
N THR A 32 -13.24 3.33 1.97
CA THR A 32 -12.64 4.66 1.74
C THR A 32 -13.17 5.71 2.70
N THR A 33 -14.47 5.65 3.05
CA THR A 33 -15.06 6.60 4.00
C THR A 33 -14.39 6.52 5.38
N VAL A 34 -14.05 5.31 5.85
CA VAL A 34 -13.32 5.11 7.12
C VAL A 34 -11.93 5.71 7.02
N SER A 35 -11.21 5.44 5.93
CA SER A 35 -9.87 6.01 5.73
C SER A 35 -9.88 7.53 5.66
N ARG A 36 -10.94 8.14 5.11
CA ARG A 36 -11.09 9.61 5.04
C ARG A 36 -11.50 10.23 6.37
N THR A 37 -12.30 9.53 7.18
CA THR A 37 -12.75 9.98 8.50
C THR A 37 -11.67 9.79 9.56
N CYS A 38 -10.82 8.78 9.41
CA CYS A 38 -9.76 8.42 10.34
C CYS A 38 -8.37 8.70 9.73
N ASP A 39 -7.47 7.73 9.81
CA ASP A 39 -6.07 7.83 9.37
C ASP A 39 -5.58 6.50 8.77
N GLY A 40 -4.34 6.49 8.26
CA GLY A 40 -3.69 5.28 7.75
C GLY A 40 -3.54 4.19 8.83
N GLY A 41 -3.26 4.57 10.07
CA GLY A 41 -3.11 3.68 11.22
C GLY A 41 -4.34 2.83 11.52
N THR A 42 -5.52 3.29 11.10
CA THR A 42 -6.78 2.56 11.23
C THR A 42 -6.83 1.30 10.37
N THR A 43 -6.13 1.26 9.23
CA THR A 43 -6.22 0.19 8.21
C THR A 43 -5.94 -1.20 8.77
N SER A 44 -4.78 -1.42 9.39
CA SER A 44 -4.38 -2.73 9.90
C SER A 44 -5.20 -3.15 11.11
N ARG A 45 -5.60 -2.19 11.95
CA ARG A 45 -6.47 -2.44 13.11
C ARG A 45 -7.84 -2.91 12.66
N TRP A 46 -8.49 -2.17 11.77
CA TRP A 46 -9.79 -2.52 11.20
C TRP A 46 -9.74 -3.89 10.51
N SER A 47 -8.72 -4.12 9.68
CA SER A 47 -8.49 -5.41 9.03
C SER A 47 -8.45 -6.56 10.05
N ALA A 48 -7.60 -6.44 11.08
CA ALA A 48 -7.43 -7.48 12.08
C ALA A 48 -8.72 -7.77 12.89
N MET A 49 -9.53 -6.75 13.20
CA MET A 49 -10.79 -6.96 13.91
C MET A 49 -11.73 -7.83 13.08
N GLN A 50 -11.87 -7.52 11.79
CA GLN A 50 -12.77 -8.29 10.92
C GLN A 50 -12.20 -9.68 10.58
N ILE A 51 -10.88 -9.82 10.47
CA ILE A 51 -10.23 -11.15 10.33
C ILE A 51 -10.55 -12.01 11.56
N GLY A 52 -10.34 -11.50 12.78
CA GLY A 52 -10.60 -12.24 14.01
C GLY A 52 -12.05 -12.71 14.12
N MET A 53 -13.01 -11.81 13.87
CA MET A 53 -14.43 -12.18 13.90
C MET A 53 -14.80 -13.19 12.80
N SER A 54 -14.20 -13.07 11.62
CA SER A 54 -14.43 -14.03 10.53
C SER A 54 -13.86 -15.40 10.86
N PHE A 55 -12.71 -15.49 11.54
CA PHE A 55 -12.15 -16.75 12.01
C PHE A 55 -13.05 -17.42 13.05
N ILE A 56 -13.54 -16.65 14.03
CA ILE A 56 -14.48 -17.16 15.05
C ILE A 56 -15.72 -17.76 14.38
N GLY A 57 -16.33 -17.03 13.44
CA GLY A 57 -17.52 -17.49 12.72
C GLY A 57 -17.26 -18.69 11.79
N ALA A 58 -16.18 -18.66 11.00
CA ALA A 58 -15.89 -19.67 10.00
C ALA A 58 -15.41 -21.00 10.60
N TYR A 59 -14.65 -20.94 11.70
CA TYR A 59 -14.05 -22.12 12.34
C TYR A 59 -14.74 -22.56 13.63
N LYS A 60 -15.89 -21.95 13.97
CA LYS A 60 -16.69 -22.29 15.17
C LYS A 60 -15.86 -22.23 16.46
N MET A 61 -14.97 -21.26 16.56
CA MET A 61 -14.18 -21.03 17.77
C MET A 61 -15.05 -20.43 18.87
N CYS A 62 -14.62 -20.53 20.13
CA CYS A 62 -15.27 -19.79 21.20
C CYS A 62 -15.01 -18.28 21.04
N ALA A 63 -16.05 -17.46 21.15
CA ALA A 63 -15.98 -16.02 20.96
C ALA A 63 -15.29 -15.32 22.15
N GLY A 64 -13.95 -15.36 22.17
CA GLY A 64 -13.12 -14.73 23.19
C GLY A 64 -12.24 -15.69 24.00
N GLU A 65 -11.95 -16.89 23.47
CA GLU A 65 -10.96 -17.79 24.10
C GLU A 65 -9.50 -17.35 23.84
N ALA A 66 -8.56 -17.92 24.59
CA ALA A 66 -7.14 -17.55 24.53
C ALA A 66 -6.54 -17.61 23.11
N ALA A 67 -6.94 -18.58 22.29
CA ALA A 67 -6.47 -18.73 20.91
C ALA A 67 -6.84 -17.53 20.00
N VAL A 68 -7.87 -16.74 20.35
CA VAL A 68 -8.22 -15.52 19.63
C VAL A 68 -7.13 -14.45 19.77
N ALA A 69 -6.38 -14.45 20.88
CA ALA A 69 -5.26 -13.53 21.08
C ALA A 69 -4.12 -13.82 20.09
N ASP A 70 -3.85 -15.08 19.78
CA ASP A 70 -2.84 -15.47 18.78
C ASP A 70 -3.22 -14.98 17.38
N LEU A 71 -4.51 -15.09 17.01
CA LEU A 71 -5.03 -14.52 15.76
C LEU A 71 -4.86 -13.00 15.72
N ALA A 72 -5.14 -12.31 16.83
CA ALA A 72 -4.97 -10.87 16.92
C ALA A 72 -3.50 -10.45 16.79
N PHE A 73 -2.57 -11.17 17.44
CA PHE A 73 -1.14 -10.90 17.32
C PHE A 73 -0.63 -11.14 15.89
N ALA A 74 -1.04 -12.25 15.28
CA ALA A 74 -0.71 -12.57 13.89
C ALA A 74 -1.22 -11.48 12.92
N ALA A 75 -2.49 -11.09 13.02
CA ALA A 75 -3.10 -10.14 12.09
C ALA A 75 -2.65 -8.68 12.31
N LYS A 76 -2.15 -8.32 13.50
CA LYS A 76 -1.75 -6.93 13.83
C LYS A 76 -0.25 -6.69 13.83
N HIS A 77 0.57 -7.75 13.95
CA HIS A 77 2.03 -7.60 14.10
C HIS A 77 2.80 -8.66 13.31
N ALA A 78 2.64 -9.96 13.64
CA ALA A 78 3.56 -10.97 13.12
C ALA A 78 3.38 -11.31 11.63
N GLY A 79 2.18 -11.12 11.08
CA GLY A 79 1.83 -11.46 9.70
C GLY A 79 1.27 -10.30 8.89
N VAL A 80 1.47 -9.04 9.33
CA VAL A 80 0.98 -7.86 8.63
C VAL A 80 2.11 -7.18 7.86
N ILE A 81 1.83 -6.83 6.60
CA ILE A 81 2.66 -5.91 5.82
C ILE A 81 1.90 -4.60 5.70
N GLN A 82 2.44 -3.55 6.31
CA GLN A 82 1.91 -2.20 6.23
C GLN A 82 2.44 -1.50 4.97
N MET A 83 1.70 -0.51 4.46
CA MET A 83 2.15 0.26 3.28
C MET A 83 3.28 1.23 3.65
N ALA A 84 3.30 1.69 4.90
CA ALA A 84 4.28 2.64 5.43
C ALA A 84 4.53 2.40 6.91
N ASP A 85 5.76 2.68 7.33
CA ASP A 85 6.18 2.67 8.73
C ASP A 85 5.72 3.94 9.47
N ILE A 86 5.69 3.87 10.81
CA ILE A 86 5.39 5.03 11.68
C ILE A 86 6.49 6.10 11.57
N LEU A 87 6.11 7.39 11.66
CA LEU A 87 7.06 8.50 11.57
C LEU A 87 7.56 9.02 12.93
N PRO A 88 8.80 9.56 12.99
CA PRO A 88 9.33 10.18 14.20
C PRO A 88 8.51 11.39 14.68
N ALA A 89 8.60 11.67 15.98
CA ALA A 89 7.76 12.63 16.70
C ALA A 89 7.63 14.03 16.05
N ARG A 90 8.70 14.57 15.45
CA ARG A 90 8.68 15.89 14.79
C ARG A 90 7.66 15.98 13.64
N ARG A 91 7.35 14.85 13.01
CA ARG A 91 6.38 14.70 11.92
C ARG A 91 5.47 13.51 12.18
N ALA A 92 5.00 13.41 13.43
CA ALA A 92 4.29 12.24 13.95
C ALA A 92 3.09 11.86 13.09
N ARG A 93 3.13 10.64 12.57
CA ARG A 93 2.07 10.01 11.81
C ARG A 93 2.12 8.52 12.08
N GLY A 94 0.94 7.91 12.17
CA GLY A 94 0.80 6.46 12.25
C GLY A 94 1.34 5.77 10.98
N PRO A 95 1.33 4.44 10.96
CA PRO A 95 1.68 3.70 9.75
C PRO A 95 0.66 3.94 8.64
N ASN A 96 0.98 3.51 7.41
CA ASN A 96 0.19 3.71 6.19
C ASN A 96 -0.01 5.19 5.77
N GLU A 97 0.79 6.12 6.28
CA GLU A 97 0.80 7.53 5.83
C GLU A 97 1.92 7.78 4.81
N PRO A 98 1.75 8.74 3.87
CA PRO A 98 2.67 8.88 2.72
C PRO A 98 4.15 8.98 3.09
N GLY A 99 4.49 9.74 4.15
CA GLY A 99 5.89 9.97 4.52
C GLY A 99 6.66 8.74 5.00
N GLY A 100 5.98 7.63 5.32
CA GLY A 100 6.61 6.36 5.71
C GLY A 100 6.67 5.32 4.59
N ILE A 101 6.16 5.63 3.39
CA ILE A 101 6.23 4.73 2.24
C ILE A 101 7.67 4.76 1.71
N LYS A 102 8.29 3.58 1.59
CA LYS A 102 9.62 3.45 0.98
C LYS A 102 9.49 3.53 -0.54
N PHE A 103 10.43 4.19 -1.23
CA PHE A 103 10.35 4.38 -2.68
C PHE A 103 10.25 3.07 -3.47
N GLY A 104 10.93 2.00 -3.04
CA GLY A 104 10.79 0.68 -3.67
C GLY A 104 9.37 0.11 -3.54
N HIS A 105 8.76 0.19 -2.35
CA HIS A 105 7.36 -0.21 -2.19
C HIS A 105 6.41 0.65 -3.02
N PHE A 106 6.67 1.96 -3.09
CA PHE A 106 5.86 2.85 -3.92
C PHE A 106 5.97 2.50 -5.40
N ALA A 107 7.18 2.21 -5.89
CA ALA A 107 7.39 1.73 -7.25
C ALA A 107 6.58 0.46 -7.54
N ASP A 108 6.58 -0.52 -6.62
CA ASP A 108 5.83 -1.77 -6.75
C ASP A 108 4.28 -1.58 -6.68
N MET A 109 3.80 -0.48 -6.09
CA MET A 109 2.36 -0.15 -6.10
C MET A 109 1.89 0.28 -7.49
N VAL A 110 2.76 0.88 -8.30
CA VAL A 110 2.45 1.32 -9.67
C VAL A 110 2.55 0.12 -10.61
N GLN A 111 1.47 -0.14 -11.36
CA GLN A 111 1.29 -1.39 -12.11
C GLN A 111 1.65 -1.27 -13.60
N SER A 112 2.46 -0.28 -13.97
CA SER A 112 2.81 -0.01 -15.37
C SER A 112 3.70 -1.12 -15.94
N ASP A 113 4.65 -1.61 -15.15
CA ASP A 113 5.61 -2.65 -15.52
C ASP A 113 4.95 -3.96 -15.95
N ARG A 114 3.87 -4.38 -15.28
CA ARG A 114 3.14 -5.61 -15.65
C ARG A 114 2.25 -5.43 -16.87
N LYS A 115 1.88 -4.19 -17.22
CA LYS A 115 1.02 -3.87 -18.37
C LYS A 115 1.83 -3.58 -19.63
N TYR A 116 2.96 -2.90 -19.49
CA TYR A 116 3.88 -2.53 -20.57
C TYR A 116 5.31 -3.03 -20.27
N PRO A 117 5.51 -4.36 -20.22
CA PRO A 117 6.75 -4.96 -19.71
C PRO A 117 7.99 -4.71 -20.57
N ASN A 118 7.80 -4.25 -21.81
CA ASN A 118 8.87 -3.98 -22.76
C ASN A 118 9.17 -2.47 -22.89
N ASP A 119 8.53 -1.63 -22.07
CA ASP A 119 8.72 -0.18 -22.06
C ASP A 119 9.20 0.28 -20.66
N PRO A 120 10.51 0.11 -20.37
CA PRO A 120 11.05 0.44 -19.06
C PRO A 120 11.05 1.95 -18.77
N ILE A 121 11.06 2.78 -19.81
CA ILE A 121 10.99 4.25 -19.67
C ILE A 121 9.59 4.60 -19.16
N ARG A 122 8.54 4.13 -19.84
CA ARG A 122 7.16 4.32 -19.38
C ARG A 122 6.93 3.78 -17.98
N ALA A 123 7.46 2.60 -17.66
CA ALA A 123 7.33 2.04 -16.31
C ALA A 123 7.91 3.00 -15.25
N SER A 124 9.09 3.57 -15.53
CA SER A 124 9.75 4.54 -14.66
C SER A 124 8.99 5.86 -14.57
N LEU A 125 8.50 6.40 -15.69
CA LEU A 125 7.78 7.68 -15.73
C LEU A 125 6.41 7.60 -15.05
N GLU A 126 5.71 6.47 -15.13
CA GLU A 126 4.46 6.27 -14.40
C GLU A 126 4.69 6.19 -12.88
N ILE A 127 5.85 5.68 -12.44
CA ILE A 127 6.28 5.75 -11.02
C ILE A 127 6.56 7.20 -10.63
N VAL A 128 7.24 7.98 -11.49
CA VAL A 128 7.51 9.41 -11.25
C VAL A 128 6.20 10.19 -11.13
N ALA A 129 5.29 10.04 -12.09
CA ALA A 129 4.02 10.75 -12.11
C ALA A 129 3.16 10.46 -10.86
N ALA A 130 3.05 9.18 -10.48
CA ALA A 130 2.35 8.81 -9.25
C ALA A 130 3.07 9.36 -8.01
N GLY A 131 4.40 9.34 -8.03
CA GLY A 131 5.27 9.73 -6.93
C GLY A 131 5.22 11.23 -6.64
N THR A 132 5.35 12.09 -7.64
CA THR A 132 5.28 13.54 -7.43
C THR A 132 3.87 13.98 -7.05
N MET A 133 2.83 13.33 -7.56
CA MET A 133 1.46 13.56 -7.09
C MET A 133 1.31 13.24 -5.60
N LEU A 134 1.74 12.05 -5.16
CA LEU A 134 1.58 11.64 -3.76
C LEU A 134 2.54 12.41 -2.83
N PHE A 135 3.82 12.47 -3.16
CA PHE A 135 4.85 13.00 -2.27
C PHE A 135 4.92 14.53 -2.31
N ASP A 136 4.79 15.18 -3.46
CA ASP A 136 4.87 16.64 -3.51
C ASP A 136 3.52 17.29 -3.26
N GLN A 137 2.46 16.87 -3.96
CA GLN A 137 1.17 17.56 -3.85
C GLN A 137 0.45 17.22 -2.54
N ILE A 138 0.32 15.93 -2.21
CA ILE A 138 -0.42 15.50 -1.02
C ILE A 138 0.45 15.56 0.23
N TRP A 139 1.59 14.89 0.25
CA TRP A 139 2.40 14.78 1.46
C TRP A 139 3.07 16.09 1.82
N LEU A 140 3.97 16.61 0.97
CA LEU A 140 4.69 17.85 1.26
C LEU A 140 3.76 19.06 1.18
N GLY A 141 2.93 19.15 0.13
CA GLY A 141 2.07 20.29 -0.19
C GLY A 141 0.80 20.39 0.65
N SER A 142 0.45 19.37 1.43
CA SER A 142 -0.68 19.41 2.35
C SER A 142 -0.31 18.94 3.75
N TYR A 143 0.00 17.65 3.94
CA TYR A 143 0.24 17.07 5.27
C TYR A 143 1.36 17.77 6.05
N MET A 144 2.40 18.23 5.35
CA MET A 144 3.58 18.88 5.94
C MET A 144 3.61 20.40 5.74
N SER A 145 2.64 20.98 5.02
CA SER A 145 2.55 22.43 4.81
C SER A 145 1.09 22.90 4.70
N GLY A 146 0.51 22.94 3.49
CA GLY A 146 -0.85 23.38 3.20
C GLY A 146 -0.93 24.70 2.42
N GLY A 147 -2.16 25.16 2.17
CA GLY A 147 -2.44 26.37 1.39
C GLY A 147 -2.55 26.10 -0.10
N VAL A 148 -1.96 26.96 -0.94
CA VAL A 148 -1.93 26.79 -2.40
C VAL A 148 -1.21 25.50 -2.79
N GLY A 149 -0.20 25.11 -2.02
CA GLY A 149 0.52 23.85 -2.20
C GLY A 149 1.50 23.85 -3.36
N PHE A 150 1.82 22.65 -3.83
CA PHE A 150 2.97 22.38 -4.70
C PHE A 150 2.58 21.78 -6.05
N THR A 151 1.43 22.19 -6.59
CA THR A 151 0.89 21.62 -7.84
C THR A 151 1.88 21.67 -8.99
N GLN A 152 2.45 22.85 -9.27
CA GLN A 152 3.34 23.01 -10.43
C GLN A 152 4.76 22.47 -10.22
N TYR A 153 5.16 22.24 -8.97
CA TYR A 153 6.38 21.46 -8.70
C TYR A 153 6.20 20.01 -9.17
N ALA A 154 5.03 19.42 -8.88
CA ALA A 154 4.75 18.05 -9.25
C ALA A 154 4.44 17.89 -10.75
N THR A 155 3.62 18.77 -11.34
CA THR A 155 3.19 18.65 -12.75
C THR A 155 4.35 18.71 -13.72
N ALA A 156 5.43 19.43 -13.39
CA ALA A 156 6.64 19.48 -14.22
C ALA A 156 7.23 18.09 -14.54
N ALA A 157 6.95 17.08 -13.71
CA ALA A 157 7.43 15.71 -13.91
C ALA A 157 6.42 14.78 -14.60
N TYR A 158 5.20 15.24 -14.92
CA TYR A 158 4.17 14.41 -15.55
C TYR A 158 3.29 15.13 -16.60
N THR A 159 3.67 16.34 -17.03
CA THR A 159 2.97 17.07 -18.08
C THR A 159 3.89 17.41 -19.24
N ASP A 160 3.26 17.70 -20.38
CA ASP A 160 3.90 18.27 -21.56
C ASP A 160 5.01 17.40 -22.21
N ASN A 161 5.11 16.14 -21.80
CA ASN A 161 6.10 15.16 -22.27
C ASN A 161 7.55 15.62 -22.14
N ILE A 162 7.84 16.61 -21.28
CA ILE A 162 9.20 17.17 -21.15
C ILE A 162 10.16 16.14 -20.52
N LEU A 163 9.67 15.34 -19.56
CA LEU A 163 10.46 14.27 -18.95
C LEU A 163 10.45 12.98 -19.79
N ASP A 164 9.47 12.83 -20.68
CA ASP A 164 9.33 11.72 -21.59
C ASP A 164 10.32 11.79 -22.77
N ASP A 165 10.60 13.00 -23.27
CA ASP A 165 11.57 13.32 -24.35
C ASP A 165 13.04 13.21 -23.88
#